data_AF-A0A660V2N5-F1
#
_entry.id   AF-A0A660V2N5-F1
#
_cell.length_a   1.000
_cell.length_b   1.000
_cell.length_c   1.000
_cell.angle_alpha   90.00
_cell.angle_beta   90.00
_cell.angle_gamma   90.00
#
_symmetry.space_group_name_H-M   'P 1'
#
loop_
_entity.id
_entity.type
_entity.pdbx_description
1 polymer ?
#
loop_
_entity_poly.entity_id
_entity_poly.type
_entity_poly.pdbx_seq_one_letter_code
_entity_poly.pdbx_strand_id
1 'polypeptide(L)'
;VSVNNEGILIGAFSNGIKKNIATLQIALFQNTSGLESVGGSYYIPSANSGEAIATQALTGGAGALHGGSLEKSNADVATEFVNLIQAQNGYQANARTIRVANEILRELSNLIR
;
A
#
# COMPACT_ATOMS: atom_id res chain seq x y z
N VAL A 1 -20.64 16.73 14.11
CA VAL A 1 -20.59 16.46 12.65
C VAL A 1 -20.39 14.97 12.47
N SER A 2 -21.10 14.33 11.55
CA SER A 2 -20.99 12.89 11.28
C SER A 2 -20.95 12.64 9.78
N VAL A 3 -20.33 11.54 9.34
CA VAL A 3 -20.30 11.10 7.95
C VAL A 3 -21.09 9.80 7.85
N ASN A 4 -22.07 9.73 6.93
CA ASN A 4 -22.82 8.50 6.68
C ASN A 4 -22.09 7.57 5.70
N ASN A 5 -22.65 6.39 5.41
CA ASN A 5 -22.01 5.39 4.57
C ASN A 5 -21.89 5.77 3.09
N GLU A 6 -22.64 6.79 2.66
CA GLU A 6 -22.62 7.37 1.31
C GLU A 6 -21.61 8.52 1.18
N GLY A 7 -20.85 8.81 2.25
CA GLY A 7 -19.88 9.91 2.28
C GLY A 7 -20.49 11.30 2.51
N ILE A 8 -21.77 11.38 2.89
CA ILE A 8 -22.44 12.65 3.16
C ILE A 8 -22.07 13.15 4.56
N LEU A 9 -21.54 14.36 4.61
CA LEU A 9 -21.22 15.09 5.83
C LEU A 9 -22.49 15.74 6.38
N ILE A 10 -22.92 15.31 7.56
CA ILE A 10 -24.10 15.81 8.27
C ILE A 10 -23.64 16.70 9.41
N GLY A 11 -24.01 17.98 9.35
CA GLY A 11 -23.83 18.92 10.45
C GLY A 11 -25.10 19.05 11.29
N ALA A 12 -24.91 19.17 12.60
CA ALA A 12 -25.96 19.52 13.54
C ALA A 12 -25.76 20.99 13.94
N PHE A 13 -26.79 21.81 13.73
CA PHE A 13 -26.77 23.25 14.03
C PHE A 13 -27.34 23.53 15.42
N SER A 14 -27.07 24.72 15.96
CA SER A 14 -27.53 25.16 17.29
C SER A 14 -29.05 25.18 17.46
N ASN A 15 -29.80 25.22 16.35
CA ASN A 15 -31.27 25.15 16.31
C ASN A 15 -31.80 23.71 16.27
N GLY A 16 -30.95 22.69 16.45
CA GLY A 16 -31.33 21.27 16.43
C GLY A 16 -31.53 20.68 15.04
N ILE A 17 -31.43 21.47 13.96
CA ILE A 17 -31.57 20.98 12.60
C ILE A 17 -30.30 20.24 12.18
N LYS A 18 -30.49 19.07 11.56
CA LYS A 18 -29.42 18.35 10.85
C LYS A 18 -29.52 18.67 9.37
N LYS A 19 -28.40 19.04 8.75
CA LYS A 19 -28.33 19.32 7.31
C LYS A 19 -27.14 18.61 6.69
N ASN A 20 -27.33 18.13 5.47
CA ASN A 20 -26.26 17.65 4.62
C ASN A 20 -25.44 18.88 4.16
N ILE A 21 -24.17 18.92 4.54
CA ILE A 21 -23.28 20.06 4.30
C ILE A 21 -22.44 19.83 3.04
N ALA A 22 -21.93 18.61 2.86
CA ALA A 22 -21.05 18.24 1.76
C ALA A 22 -21.11 16.73 1.51
N THR A 23 -20.54 16.29 0.38
CA THR A 23 -20.36 14.88 0.05
C THR A 23 -18.89 14.63 -0.29
N LEU A 24 -18.30 13.60 0.31
CA LEU A 24 -16.98 13.13 -0.04
C LEU A 24 -17.04 12.36 -1.35
N GLN A 25 -16.19 12.72 -2.30
CA GLN A 25 -16.00 11.97 -3.54
C GLN A 25 -14.87 10.96 -3.37
N ILE A 26 -15.02 9.81 -4.00
CA ILE A 26 -14.01 8.75 -4.08
C ILE A 26 -13.47 8.74 -5.50
N ALA A 27 -12.15 8.79 -5.66
CA ALA A 27 -11.50 8.60 -6.94
C ALA A 27 -11.21 7.11 -7.14
N LEU A 28 -11.73 6.53 -8.23
CA LEU A 28 -11.41 5.18 -8.67
C LEU A 28 -10.40 5.25 -9.82
N PHE A 29 -9.49 4.28 -9.85
CA PHE A 29 -8.50 4.11 -10.91
C PHE A 29 -8.66 2.73 -11.51
N GLN A 30 -8.46 2.61 -12.83
CA GLN A 30 -8.55 1.30 -13.51
C GLN A 30 -7.47 0.34 -13.01
N ASN A 31 -6.28 0.86 -12.71
CA ASN A 31 -5.18 0.08 -12.16
C ASN A 31 -4.59 0.75 -10.91
N THR A 32 -4.98 0.27 -9.73
CA THR A 32 -4.51 0.81 -8.45
C THR A 32 -3.02 0.53 -8.20
N SER A 33 -2.48 -0.59 -8.68
CA SER A 33 -1.05 -0.91 -8.58
C SER A 33 -0.18 -0.03 -9.48
N GLY A 34 -0.78 0.65 -10.45
CA GLY A 34 -0.10 1.63 -11.30
C GLY A 34 0.07 3.00 -10.66
N LEU A 35 -0.50 3.25 -9.48
CA LEU A 35 -0.36 4.53 -8.79
C LEU A 35 1.07 4.74 -8.28
N GLU A 36 1.56 5.96 -8.39
CA GLU A 36 2.88 6.31 -7.88
C GLU A 36 2.78 6.79 -6.43
N SER A 37 3.55 6.17 -5.54
CA SER A 37 3.60 6.57 -4.13
C SER A 37 4.47 7.81 -3.96
N VAL A 38 3.90 8.86 -3.38
CA VAL A 38 4.64 10.11 -3.04
C VAL A 38 5.00 10.18 -1.55
N GLY A 39 4.80 9.08 -0.82
CA GLY A 39 5.09 8.97 0.61
C GLY A 39 3.91 9.34 1.52
N GLY A 40 4.00 8.98 2.80
CA GLY A 40 2.96 9.27 3.79
C GLY A 40 1.59 8.64 3.48
N SER A 41 1.57 7.52 2.75
CA SER A 41 0.36 6.87 2.23
C SER A 41 -0.40 7.69 1.16
N TYR A 42 0.22 8.73 0.59
CA TYR A 42 -0.32 9.46 -0.54
C TYR A 42 0.15 8.87 -1.87
N TYR A 43 -0.76 8.92 -2.85
CA TYR A 43 -0.54 8.40 -4.18
C TYR A 43 -0.95 9.43 -5.22
N ILE A 44 -0.24 9.46 -6.34
CA ILE A 44 -0.57 10.29 -7.51
C ILE A 44 -0.88 9.40 -8.72
N PRO A 45 -1.73 9.87 -9.66
CA PRO A 45 -1.96 9.18 -10.91
C PRO A 45 -0.68 9.08 -11.74
N SER A 46 -0.50 7.95 -12.43
CA SER A 46 0.56 7.74 -13.42
C SER A 46 -0.05 7.32 -14.76
N ALA A 47 0.76 7.30 -15.81
CA ALA A 47 0.33 6.78 -17.11
C ALA A 47 -0.18 5.32 -17.05
N ASN A 48 0.30 4.53 -16.08
CA ASN A 48 -0.10 3.13 -15.90
C ASN A 48 -1.32 2.95 -15.00
N SER A 49 -1.70 3.94 -14.18
CA SER A 49 -2.92 3.86 -13.34
C SER A 49 -4.18 4.21 -14.11
N GLY A 50 -4.03 5.01 -15.18
CA GLY A 50 -5.13 5.70 -15.84
C GLY A 50 -5.59 6.94 -15.06
N GLU A 51 -6.61 7.60 -15.61
CA GLU A 51 -7.21 8.81 -15.04
C GLU A 51 -8.10 8.51 -13.83
N ALA A 52 -8.20 9.49 -12.93
CA ALA A 52 -9.07 9.41 -11.77
C ALA A 52 -10.54 9.55 -12.18
N ILE A 53 -11.37 8.57 -11.81
CA ILE A 53 -12.82 8.62 -12.00
C ILE A 53 -13.47 8.96 -10.67
N ALA A 54 -13.92 10.21 -10.53
CA ALA A 54 -14.63 10.65 -9.32
C ALA A 54 -16.04 10.06 -9.28
N THR A 55 -16.38 9.39 -8.18
CA THR A 55 -17.67 8.76 -7.94
C THR A 55 -18.13 8.98 -6.49
N GLN A 56 -19.40 8.73 -6.22
CA GLN A 56 -19.93 8.70 -4.85
C GLN A 56 -19.72 7.30 -4.24
N ALA A 57 -19.55 7.23 -2.93
CA ALA A 57 -19.55 5.95 -2.20
C ALA A 57 -20.81 5.13 -2.54
N LEU A 58 -20.69 3.80 -2.54
CA LEU A 58 -21.73 2.84 -2.93
C LEU A 58 -22.20 2.91 -4.41
N THR A 59 -21.56 3.74 -5.25
CA THR A 59 -21.92 3.87 -6.68
C THR A 59 -20.72 3.62 -7.58
N GLY A 60 -20.96 3.13 -8.80
CA GLY A 60 -19.89 2.95 -9.81
C GLY A 60 -18.77 1.99 -9.40
N GLY A 61 -19.04 1.04 -8.50
CA GLY A 61 -18.05 0.10 -7.96
C GLY A 61 -17.26 0.61 -6.75
N ALA A 62 -17.52 1.83 -6.26
CA ALA A 62 -16.93 2.31 -5.02
C ALA A 62 -17.55 1.62 -3.79
N GLY A 63 -16.70 1.37 -2.79
CA GLY A 63 -17.11 0.82 -1.50
C GLY A 63 -17.93 1.79 -0.65
N ALA A 64 -18.31 1.34 0.55
CA ALA A 64 -18.95 2.17 1.56
C ALA A 64 -17.91 2.97 2.36
N LEU A 65 -18.28 4.17 2.80
CA LEU A 65 -17.49 4.90 3.78
C LEU A 65 -17.96 4.57 5.20
N HIS A 66 -17.05 4.60 6.18
CA HIS A 66 -17.38 4.38 7.58
C HIS A 66 -16.89 5.57 8.40
N GLY A 67 -17.80 6.49 8.72
CA GLY A 67 -17.48 7.67 9.52
C GLY A 67 -17.03 7.30 10.93
N GLY A 68 -15.96 7.94 11.43
CA GLY A 68 -15.43 7.68 12.76
C GLY A 68 -14.64 6.38 12.91
N SER A 69 -14.36 5.69 11.80
CA SER A 69 -13.46 4.52 11.75
C SER A 69 -12.11 4.90 11.13
N LEU A 70 -11.05 4.19 11.51
CA LEU A 70 -9.73 4.30 10.91
C LEU A 70 -9.32 2.94 10.33
N GLU A 71 -8.97 2.93 9.05
CA GLU A 71 -8.48 1.73 8.38
C GLU A 71 -7.10 1.35 8.93
N LYS A 72 -6.96 0.07 9.31
CA LYS A 72 -5.69 -0.48 9.80
C LYS A 72 -4.86 -0.99 8.64
N SER A 73 -3.55 -1.01 8.82
CA SER A 73 -2.65 -1.66 7.87
C SER A 73 -3.06 -3.13 7.66
N ASN A 74 -3.00 -3.57 6.41
CA ASN A 74 -3.20 -4.97 6.03
C ASN A 74 -1.96 -5.85 6.28
N ALA A 75 -0.85 -5.27 6.72
CA ALA A 75 0.41 -5.96 6.95
C ALA A 75 0.39 -6.77 8.26
N ASP A 76 0.78 -8.04 8.16
CA ASP A 76 1.01 -8.90 9.31
C ASP A 76 2.50 -8.94 9.65
N VAL A 77 2.85 -8.34 10.79
CA VAL A 77 4.25 -8.19 11.24
C VAL A 77 4.95 -9.54 11.39
N ALA A 78 4.25 -10.59 11.81
CA ALA A 78 4.85 -11.91 11.97
C ALA A 78 5.26 -12.50 10.61
N THR A 79 4.37 -12.39 9.62
CA THR A 79 4.63 -12.84 8.25
C THR A 79 5.75 -12.02 7.59
N GLU A 80 5.72 -10.69 7.73
CA GLU A 80 6.78 -9.82 7.20
C GLU A 80 8.15 -10.12 7.82
N PHE A 81 8.20 -10.46 9.11
CA PHE A 81 9.44 -10.83 9.78
C PHE A 81 10.00 -12.17 9.28
N VAL A 82 9.13 -13.16 9.03
CA VAL A 82 9.54 -14.43 8.42
C VAL A 82 10.08 -14.22 7.00
N ASN A 83 9.42 -13.37 6.21
CA ASN A 83 9.90 -13.02 4.87
C ASN A 83 11.28 -12.35 4.91
N LEU A 84 11.51 -11.46 5.88
CA LEU A 84 12.83 -10.84 6.11
C LEU A 84 13.89 -11.90 6.45
N ILE A 85 13.59 -12.82 7.38
CA ILE A 85 14.52 -13.91 7.75
C ILE A 85 14.85 -14.78 6.54
N GLN A 86 13.85 -15.12 5.72
CA GLN A 86 14.08 -15.91 4.49
C GLN A 86 14.99 -15.16 3.51
N ALA A 87 14.73 -13.87 3.28
CA ALA A 87 15.58 -13.04 2.43
C ALA A 87 17.02 -12.95 2.98
N GLN A 88 17.18 -12.81 4.29
CA GLN A 88 18.48 -12.77 4.96
C GLN A 88 19.23 -14.11 4.84
N ASN A 89 18.54 -15.24 5.04
CA ASN A 89 19.11 -16.56 4.87
C ASN A 89 19.53 -16.82 3.42
N GLY A 90 18.71 -16.40 2.46
CA GLY A 90 19.05 -16.45 1.03
C GLY A 90 20.32 -15.64 0.72
N TYR A 91 20.42 -14.42 1.25
CA TYR A 91 21.63 -13.60 1.12
C TYR A 91 22.86 -14.27 1.73
N GLN A 92 22.74 -14.83 2.94
CA GLN A 92 23.85 -15.55 3.59
C GLN A 92 24.28 -16.80 2.83
N ALA A 93 23.33 -17.57 2.32
CA ALA A 93 23.61 -18.75 1.49
C ALA A 93 24.36 -18.34 0.22
N ASN A 94 23.89 -17.31 -0.49
CA ASN A 94 24.55 -16.77 -1.67
C ASN A 94 25.97 -16.27 -1.36
N ALA A 95 26.16 -15.57 -0.24
CA ALA A 95 27.47 -15.09 0.19
C ALA A 95 28.44 -16.23 0.54
N ARG A 96 27.95 -17.32 1.15
CA ARG A 96 28.76 -18.52 1.42
C ARG A 96 29.17 -19.23 0.13
N THR A 97 28.23 -19.40 -0.81
CA THR A 97 28.52 -19.98 -2.14
C THR A 97 29.63 -19.19 -2.85
N ILE A 98 29.57 -17.85 -2.82
CA ILE A 98 30.61 -17.00 -3.41
C ILE A 98 31.96 -17.19 -2.72
N ARG A 99 32.01 -17.28 -1.38
CA ARG A 99 33.27 -17.53 -0.66
C ARG A 99 33.91 -18.86 -1.06
N VAL A 100 33.11 -19.93 -1.06
CA VAL A 100 33.60 -21.27 -1.42
C VAL A 100 34.10 -21.29 -2.86
N ALA A 101 33.36 -20.67 -3.79
CA ALA A 101 33.81 -20.54 -5.18
C ALA A 101 35.15 -19.78 -5.28
N ASN A 102 35.32 -18.68 -4.55
CA ASN A 102 36.58 -17.93 -4.52
C ASN A 102 37.74 -18.73 -3.92
N GLU A 103 37.49 -19.56 -2.91
CA GLU A 103 38.50 -20.41 -2.27
C GLU A 103 38.99 -21.49 -3.25
N ILE A 104 38.07 -22.17 -3.95
CA ILE A 104 38.41 -23.16 -4.98
C ILE A 104 39.22 -22.51 -6.12
N LEU A 105 38.83 -21.30 -6.57
CA LEU A 105 39.58 -20.57 -7.61
C LEU A 105 41.00 -20.24 -7.16
N ARG A 106 41.18 -19.89 -5.89
CA ARG A 106 42.50 -19.61 -5.31
C ARG A 106 43.36 -20.86 -5.24
N GLU A 107 42.80 -21.99 -4.82
CA GLU A 107 43.50 -23.29 -4.82
C GLU A 107 43.92 -23.71 -6.23
N LEU A 108 43.03 -23.58 -7.21
CA LEU A 108 43.33 -23.88 -8.61
C LEU A 108 44.49 -23.00 -9.13
N SER A 109 44.48 -21.70 -8.83
CA SER A 109 45.56 -20.79 -9.22
C SER A 109 46.91 -21.16 -8.59
N ASN A 110 46.93 -21.77 -7.41
CA ASN A 110 48.15 -22.20 -6.74
C ASN A 110 48.70 -23.52 -7.32
N LEU A 111 47.85 -24.36 -7.93
CA LEU A 111 48.26 -25.62 -8.56
C LEU A 111 48.87 -25.44 -9.97
N ILE A 112 48.52 -24.37 -10.67
CA ILE A 112 49.01 -24.07 -12.02
C ILE A 112 50.39 -23.37 -11.98
N ARG A 113 50.85 -22.98 -10.78
CA ARG A 113 52.10 -22.26 -10.55
C ARG A 113 53.20 -23.20 -10.06
#